data_AF-A0A3C0T3V3-F1
#
_entry.id   AF-A0A3C0T3V3-F1
#
_cell.length_a   1.000
_cell.length_b   1.000
_cell.length_c   1.000
_cell.angle_alpha   90.00
_cell.angle_beta   90.00
_cell.angle_gamma   90.00
#
_symmetry.space_group_name_H-M   'P 1'
#
loop_
_entity.id
_entity.type
_entity.pdbx_description
1 polymer ?
#
loop_
_entity_poly.entity_id
_entity_poly.type
_entity_poly.pdbx_seq_one_letter_code
_entity_poly.pdbx_strand_id
1 'polypeptide(L)'
;MYKYLFGPVPSRRLGMSLGVDLVPKKVCSLDCVYCEVGKTTNLTIERKEYIKLDKIKEELTNYFNNNPDPDYITFSGSGEP
;
A
#
# COMPACT_ATOMS: atom_id res chain seq x y z
N MET A 1 12.68 -7.46 4.48
CA MET A 1 11.65 -6.45 4.81
C MET A 1 11.05 -6.00 3.49
N TYR A 2 9.73 -6.08 3.34
CA TYR A 2 9.04 -5.68 2.12
C TYR A 2 9.01 -4.16 1.98
N LYS A 3 9.02 -3.67 0.74
CA LYS A 3 8.99 -2.24 0.44
C LYS A 3 7.58 -1.76 0.09
N TYR A 4 6.78 -2.62 -0.53
CA TYR A 4 5.44 -2.32 -1.04
C TYR A 4 4.35 -3.06 -0.26
N LEU A 5 4.73 -4.05 0.55
CA LEU A 5 3.82 -4.75 1.48
C LEU A 5 4.01 -4.26 2.91
N PHE A 6 2.92 -4.21 3.67
CA PHE A 6 2.92 -3.89 5.10
C PHE A 6 1.95 -4.78 5.87
N GLY A 7 2.24 -5.02 7.15
CA GLY A 7 1.53 -5.99 7.97
C GLY A 7 2.16 -7.39 7.91
N PRO A 8 1.37 -8.47 8.07
CA PRO A 8 -0.09 -8.49 8.17
C PRO A 8 -0.59 -7.91 9.51
N VAL A 9 -1.71 -7.21 9.48
CA VAL A 9 -2.32 -6.56 10.66
C VAL A 9 -3.52 -7.40 11.12
N PRO A 10 -3.65 -7.72 12.42
CA PRO A 10 -4.84 -8.35 12.97
C PRO A 10 -6.00 -7.34 12.96
N SER A 11 -6.81 -7.38 11.91
CA SER A 11 -8.01 -6.57 11.77
C SER A 11 -9.14 -7.14 12.61
N ARG A 12 -9.75 -6.29 13.42
CA ARG A 12 -10.97 -6.63 14.17
C ARG A 12 -12.15 -7.01 13.26
N ARG A 13 -12.14 -6.59 11.99
CA ARG A 13 -13.24 -6.81 11.03
C ARG A 13 -12.93 -7.87 9.99
N LEU A 14 -11.65 -8.02 9.63
CA LEU A 14 -11.22 -8.79 8.46
C LEU A 14 -10.27 -9.94 8.82
N GLY A 15 -9.99 -10.22 10.10
CA GLY A 15 -8.95 -11.20 10.44
C GLY A 15 -7.56 -10.69 10.07
N MET A 16 -6.66 -11.56 9.61
CA MET A 16 -5.30 -11.17 9.22
C MET A 16 -5.32 -10.51 7.84
N SER A 17 -5.03 -9.21 7.79
CA SER A 17 -4.99 -8.47 6.52
C SER A 17 -3.57 -8.04 6.15
N LEU A 18 -3.15 -8.39 4.93
CA LEU A 18 -1.90 -7.91 4.33
C LEU A 18 -2.16 -6.64 3.53
N GLY A 19 -1.40 -5.60 3.81
CA GLY A 19 -1.47 -4.34 3.09
C GLY A 19 -0.56 -4.28 1.88
N VAL A 20 -1.04 -3.65 0.80
CA VAL A 20 -0.27 -3.37 -0.42
C VAL A 20 -0.35 -1.87 -0.70
N ASP A 21 0.80 -1.22 -0.79
CA ASP A 21 0.91 0.19 -1.15
C ASP A 21 1.30 0.35 -2.62
N LEU A 22 0.39 0.93 -3.41
CA LEU A 22 0.56 1.13 -4.85
C LEU A 22 1.08 2.52 -5.19
N VAL A 23 1.13 3.43 -4.21
CA VAL A 23 1.37 4.85 -4.42
C VAL A 23 2.53 5.34 -3.55
N PRO A 24 3.56 5.96 -4.13
CA PRO A 24 4.65 6.55 -3.36
C PRO A 24 4.13 7.53 -2.33
N LYS A 25 4.86 7.63 -1.21
CA LYS A 25 4.45 8.44 -0.07
C LYS A 25 4.01 9.85 -0.48
N LYS A 26 2.74 10.14 -0.21
CA LYS A 26 2.11 11.45 -0.36
C LYS A 26 2.04 12.00 -1.79
N VAL A 27 2.03 11.11 -2.79
CA VAL A 27 1.53 11.43 -4.13
C VAL A 27 0.00 11.30 -4.09
N CYS A 28 -0.73 12.41 -4.16
CA CYS A 28 -2.14 12.44 -3.79
C CYS A 28 -2.89 13.53 -4.54
N SER A 29 -4.20 13.37 -4.72
CA SER A 29 -5.10 14.40 -5.25
C SER A 29 -5.47 15.48 -4.22
N LEU A 30 -5.09 15.29 -2.95
CA LEU A 30 -5.43 16.17 -1.83
C LEU A 30 -4.20 16.56 -1.00
N ASP A 31 -4.21 17.81 -0.49
CA ASP A 31 -3.21 18.34 0.44
C ASP A 31 -3.76 18.59 1.86
N CYS A 32 -4.30 17.53 2.47
CA CYS A 32 -4.91 17.63 3.80
C CYS A 32 -3.88 17.96 4.89
N VAL A 33 -4.10 19.07 5.62
CA VAL A 33 -3.26 19.51 6.75
C VAL A 33 -3.22 18.53 7.92
N TYR A 34 -4.17 17.59 7.98
CA TYR A 34 -4.32 16.58 9.03
C TYR A 34 -3.89 15.17 8.59
N CYS A 35 -3.26 15.02 7.42
CA CYS A 35 -2.86 13.71 6.92
C CYS A 35 -1.75 13.09 7.77
N GLU A 36 -2.03 11.96 8.43
CA GLU A 36 -1.08 11.25 9.30
C GLU A 36 0.16 10.73 8.56
N VAL A 37 0.04 10.52 7.25
CA VAL A 37 1.16 10.08 6.40
C VAL A 37 2.19 11.21 6.19
N GLY A 38 1.76 12.48 6.25
CA GLY A 38 2.60 13.67 6.16
C GLY A 38 2.18 14.68 5.09
N LYS A 39 3.10 15.60 4.76
CA LYS A 39 2.90 16.65 3.74
C LYS A 39 2.89 16.08 2.33
N THR A 40 2.08 16.64 1.45
CA THR A 40 1.96 16.21 0.05
C THR A 40 3.28 16.42 -0.68
N THR A 41 3.78 15.36 -1.32
CA THR A 41 5.04 15.38 -2.08
C THR A 41 4.79 15.65 -3.56
N ASN A 42 3.62 15.26 -4.06
CA ASN A 42 3.16 15.52 -5.41
C ASN A 42 1.63 15.61 -5.42
N LEU A 43 1.09 16.80 -5.68
CA LEU A 43 -0.34 17.05 -5.78
C LEU A 43 -0.79 16.80 -7.23
N THR A 44 -1.50 15.70 -7.47
CA THR A 44 -1.87 15.29 -8.84
C THR A 44 -3.12 14.41 -8.85
N ILE A 45 -3.84 14.43 -9.97
CA ILE A 45 -4.99 13.57 -10.30
C ILE A 45 -4.67 12.60 -11.45
N GLU A 46 -3.40 12.51 -11.83
CA GLU A 46 -2.96 11.72 -12.98
C GLU A 46 -2.93 10.23 -12.63
N ARG A 47 -3.94 9.48 -13.03
CA ARG A 47 -3.94 8.02 -12.86
C ARG A 47 -2.84 7.37 -13.71
N LYS A 48 -1.89 6.70 -13.05
CA LYS A 48 -0.83 5.92 -13.72
C LYS A 48 -0.30 4.80 -12.84
N GLU A 49 0.57 3.98 -13.42
CA GLU A 49 1.36 3.01 -12.68
C GLU A 49 2.48 3.73 -11.92
N TYR A 50 2.24 4.07 -10.64
CA TYR A 50 3.25 4.72 -9.81
C TYR A 50 4.31 3.75 -9.28
N ILE A 51 3.93 2.48 -9.10
CA ILE A 51 4.81 1.39 -8.71
C ILE A 51 4.56 0.26 -9.70
N LYS A 52 5.64 -0.25 -10.32
CA LYS A 52 5.56 -1.30 -11.32
C LYS A 52 4.91 -2.56 -10.74
N LEU A 53 3.92 -3.10 -11.44
CA LEU A 53 3.20 -4.31 -11.03
C LEU A 53 4.14 -5.49 -10.74
N ASP A 54 5.19 -5.67 -11.54
CA ASP A 54 6.14 -6.78 -11.38
C ASP A 54 6.87 -6.72 -10.03
N LYS A 55 7.14 -5.52 -9.51
CA LYS A 55 7.78 -5.35 -8.20
C LYS A 55 6.86 -5.76 -7.06
N ILE A 56 5.57 -5.48 -7.18
CA ILE A 56 4.56 -5.88 -6.21
C ILE A 56 4.34 -7.40 -6.28
N LYS A 57 4.27 -7.98 -7.49
CA LYS A 57 4.15 -9.43 -7.70
C LYS A 57 5.34 -10.19 -7.11
N GLU A 58 6.55 -9.69 -7.28
CA GLU A 58 7.77 -10.26 -6.71
C GLU A 58 7.66 -10.36 -5.18
N GLU A 59 7.24 -9.28 -4.52
CA GLU A 59 7.06 -9.27 -3.06
C GLU A 59 5.90 -10.15 -2.59
N LEU A 60 4.76 -10.14 -3.28
CA LEU A 60 3.62 -11.00 -2.94
C LEU A 60 3.97 -12.47 -3.08
N THR A 61 4.63 -12.85 -4.18
CA THR A 61 5.08 -14.24 -4.40
C THR A 61 6.02 -14.67 -3.28
N ASN A 62 6.97 -13.81 -2.90
CA ASN A 62 7.85 -14.09 -1.78
C ASN A 62 7.08 -14.21 -0.45
N TYR A 63 6.07 -13.37 -0.21
CA TYR A 63 5.25 -13.43 1.00
C TYR A 63 4.50 -14.77 1.10
N PHE A 64 3.74 -15.15 0.07
CA PHE A 64 2.94 -16.38 0.07
C PHE A 64 3.78 -17.65 0.19
N ASN A 65 5.02 -17.65 -0.30
CA ASN A 65 5.90 -18.80 -0.18
C ASN A 65 6.51 -18.96 1.23
N ASN A 66 6.52 -17.91 2.05
CA ASN A 66 7.27 -17.89 3.32
C ASN A 66 6.40 -17.59 4.55
N ASN A 67 5.13 -17.27 4.37
CA ASN A 67 4.22 -16.85 5.44
C ASN A 67 2.84 -17.50 5.25
N PRO A 68 2.03 -17.63 6.31
CA PRO A 68 0.64 -18.03 6.18
C PRO A 68 -0.15 -17.08 5.29
N ASP A 69 -1.13 -17.63 4.58
CA ASP A 69 -2.06 -16.86 3.76
C ASP A 69 -2.82 -15.85 4.64
N PRO A 70 -2.89 -14.57 4.23
CA PRO A 70 -3.73 -13.61 4.90
C PRO A 70 -5.19 -13.88 4.52
N ASP A 71 -6.12 -13.55 5.42
CA ASP A 71 -7.55 -13.61 5.13
C ASP A 71 -7.94 -12.58 4.05
N TYR A 72 -7.27 -11.43 4.03
CA TYR A 72 -7.54 -10.33 3.08
C TYR A 72 -6.28 -9.61 2.62
N ILE A 73 -6.30 -9.15 1.37
CA ILE A 73 -5.34 -8.19 0.83
C ILE A 73 -6.02 -6.82 0.75
N THR A 74 -5.46 -5.82 1.44
CA THR A 74 -5.96 -4.44 1.43
C THR A 74 -5.03 -3.57 0.60
N PHE A 75 -5.54 -3.01 -0.50
CA PHE A 75 -4.86 -1.93 -1.19
C PHE A 75 -5.05 -0.65 -0.38
N SER A 76 -3.93 -0.07 0.07
CA SER A 76 -3.92 1.22 0.74
C SER A 76 -3.01 2.15 -0.04
N GLY A 77 -3.23 3.44 0.12
CA GLY A 77 -2.41 4.45 -0.49
C GLY A 77 -1.70 5.24 0.60
N SER A 78 -0.37 5.26 0.56
CA SER A 78 0.35 6.40 1.17
C SER A 78 0.02 7.73 0.44
N GLY A 79 -0.84 7.70 -0.58
CA GLY A 79 -1.61 8.79 -1.19
C GLY A 79 -2.66 8.23 -2.18
N GLU A 80 -3.52 9.08 -2.73
CA GLU A 80 -4.60 8.71 -3.67
C GLU A 80 -4.73 9.75 -4.80
N PRO A 81 -4.01 9.58 -5.92
CA PRO A 81 -4.14 10.41 -7.12
C PRO A 81 -5.22 9.92 -8.09
#